data_AF-A0A7K7J3G4-F1
#
_entry.id   AF-A0A7K7J3G4-F1
#
_cell.length_a   1.000
_cell.length_b   1.000
_cell.length_c   1.000
_cell.angle_alpha   90.00
_cell.angle_beta   90.00
_cell.angle_gamma   90.00
#
_symmetry.space_group_name_H-M   'P 1'
#
loop_
_entity.id
_entity.type
_entity.pdbx_description
1 polymer ?
#
loop_
_entity_poly.entity_id
_entity_poly.type
_entity_poly.pdbx_seq_one_letter_code
_entity_poly.pdbx_strand_id
1 'polypeptide(L)'
;RVLQLMNLTDSRLAQAGNEKLELAMLSFFEQFRKIYIGDQVQKSSKLYRRLSEVLGLNDETMVLSVFIGKIITNLKYWGRCEPITSKTLQLLNDLSIGYPFGKSSQILGKSHPESEHFSFLGINNQSNLTDMRCRTTFYTALGRLLMVDLG
;
A
#
# COMPACT_ATOMS: atom_id res chain seq x y z
N ARG A 1 11.72 -7.01 12.20
CA ARG A 1 12.00 -5.75 12.94
C ARG A 1 11.20 -4.58 12.37
N VAL A 2 11.44 -4.11 11.14
CA VAL A 2 10.66 -2.98 10.56
C VAL A 2 9.16 -3.29 10.45
N LEU A 3 8.77 -4.44 9.90
CA LEU A 3 7.34 -4.83 9.82
C LEU A 3 6.69 -5.09 11.19
N GLN A 4 7.47 -5.46 12.21
CA GLN A 4 6.95 -5.60 13.58
C GLN A 4 6.73 -4.22 14.21
N LEU A 5 7.65 -3.29 13.98
CA LEU A 5 7.48 -1.89 14.37
C LEU A 5 6.25 -1.29 13.69
N MET A 6 6.04 -1.57 12.40
CA MET A 6 4.85 -1.16 11.66
C MET A 6 3.57 -1.63 12.35
N ASN A 7 3.46 -2.92 12.68
CA ASN A 7 2.26 -3.44 13.36
C ASN A 7 2.01 -2.73 14.70
N LEU A 8 3.07 -2.41 15.45
CA LEU A 8 2.98 -1.67 16.70
C LEU A 8 2.56 -0.21 16.48
N THR A 9 3.12 0.48 15.49
CA THR A 9 2.80 1.88 15.20
C THR A 9 1.40 2.02 14.63
N ASP A 10 1.00 1.10 13.75
CA ASP A 10 -0.31 1.09 13.10
C ASP A 10 -1.44 0.92 14.13
N SER A 11 -1.22 0.09 15.16
CA SER A 11 -2.16 -0.08 16.28
C SER A 11 -2.40 1.19 17.10
N ARG A 12 -1.53 2.21 16.98
CA ARG A 12 -1.57 3.46 17.75
C ARG A 12 -1.82 4.70 16.89
N LEU A 13 -2.06 4.55 15.59
CA LEU A 13 -2.20 5.68 14.66
C LEU A 13 -3.26 6.69 15.07
N ALA A 14 -4.40 6.21 15.60
CA ALA A 14 -5.49 7.08 16.06
C ALA A 14 -5.12 7.98 17.25
N GLN A 15 -4.07 7.65 18.00
CA GLN A 15 -3.69 8.32 19.25
C GLN A 15 -2.32 8.99 19.19
N ALA A 16 -1.38 8.41 18.44
CA ALA A 16 0.04 8.80 18.44
C ALA A 16 0.72 8.57 17.08
N GLY A 17 0.06 9.00 15.99
CA GLY A 17 0.67 8.99 14.66
C GLY A 17 1.91 9.89 14.57
N ASN A 18 2.94 9.45 13.84
CA ASN A 18 4.15 10.26 13.57
C ASN A 18 4.45 10.27 12.08
N GLU A 19 4.32 11.45 11.45
CA GLU A 19 4.49 11.59 10.01
C GLU A 19 5.88 11.21 9.51
N LYS A 20 6.95 11.58 10.24
CA LYS A 20 8.33 11.28 9.85
C LYS A 20 8.60 9.78 9.87
N LEU A 21 8.08 9.09 10.88
CA LEU A 21 8.20 7.65 10.99
C LEU A 21 7.41 6.95 9.86
N GLU A 22 6.23 7.46 9.54
CA GLU A 22 5.41 6.93 8.47
C GLU A 22 6.06 7.10 7.10
N LEU A 23 6.64 8.27 6.83
CA LEU A 23 7.42 8.51 5.62
C LEU A 23 8.65 7.59 5.53
N ALA A 24 9.34 7.34 6.65
CA ALA A 24 10.45 6.39 6.69
C ALA A 24 9.98 4.95 6.42
N MET A 25 8.79 4.58 6.92
CA MET A 25 8.17 3.28 6.65
C MET A 25 7.84 3.12 5.16
N LEU A 26 7.23 4.14 4.54
CA LEU A 26 6.95 4.16 3.10
C LEU A 26 8.22 4.06 2.25
N SER A 27 9.30 4.77 2.63
CA SER A 27 10.60 4.63 1.97
C SER A 27 11.19 3.23 2.11
N PHE A 28 11.02 2.58 3.26
CA PHE A 28 11.40 1.17 3.41
C PHE A 28 10.63 0.28 2.44
N PHE A 29 9.29 0.42 2.34
CA PHE A 29 8.48 -0.37 1.42
C PHE A 29 8.85 -0.15 -0.04
N GLU A 30 9.14 1.09 -0.43
CA GLU A 30 9.60 1.42 -1.78
C GLU A 30 10.90 0.67 -2.13
N GLN A 31 11.90 0.72 -1.25
CA GLN A 31 13.18 0.04 -1.45
C GLN A 31 13.02 -1.49 -1.39
N PHE A 32 12.25 -1.97 -0.43
CA PHE A 32 11.95 -3.40 -0.29
C PHE A 32 11.32 -3.94 -1.58
N ARG A 33 10.35 -3.20 -2.16
CA ARG A 33 9.73 -3.59 -3.41
C ARG A 33 10.76 -3.66 -4.54
N LYS A 34 11.55 -2.60 -4.75
CA LYS A 34 12.54 -2.54 -5.84
C LYS A 34 13.55 -3.70 -5.78
N ILE A 35 13.93 -4.14 -4.59
CA ILE A 35 14.94 -5.18 -4.40
C ILE A 35 14.33 -6.58 -4.38
N TYR A 36 13.07 -6.74 -3.93
CA TYR A 36 12.50 -8.06 -3.60
C TYR A 36 11.18 -8.43 -4.29
N ILE A 37 10.52 -7.48 -4.97
CA ILE A 37 9.19 -7.63 -5.56
C ILE A 37 9.23 -7.08 -7.00
N GLY A 38 9.39 -8.00 -7.97
CA GLY A 38 9.46 -7.69 -9.40
C GLY A 38 10.12 -8.80 -10.24
N ASP A 39 10.02 -8.67 -11.55
CA ASP A 39 10.28 -9.73 -12.56
C ASP A 39 11.74 -10.23 -12.64
N GLN A 40 12.70 -9.49 -12.08
CA GLN A 40 14.13 -9.78 -12.18
C GLN A 40 14.79 -10.19 -10.86
N VAL A 41 14.02 -10.35 -9.78
CA VAL A 41 14.60 -10.71 -8.49
C VAL A 41 14.65 -12.23 -8.36
N GLN A 42 15.86 -12.79 -8.33
CA GLN A 42 16.08 -14.14 -7.82
C GLN A 42 15.48 -14.21 -6.41
N LYS A 43 14.40 -14.99 -6.24
CA LYS A 43 13.74 -15.22 -4.95
C LYS A 43 14.80 -15.48 -3.89
N SER A 44 15.12 -14.45 -3.09
CA SER A 44 16.19 -14.53 -2.12
C SER A 44 15.72 -15.47 -1.02
N SER A 45 16.10 -16.74 -1.12
CA SER A 45 15.62 -17.80 -0.24
C SER A 45 15.91 -17.47 1.23
N LYS A 46 17.00 -16.74 1.50
CA LYS A 46 17.36 -16.25 2.84
C LYS A 46 16.38 -15.21 3.39
N LEU A 47 15.90 -14.27 2.57
CA LEU A 47 14.94 -13.25 3.00
C LEU A 47 13.57 -13.89 3.26
N TYR A 48 13.03 -14.63 2.28
CA TYR A 48 11.71 -15.24 2.42
C TYR A 48 11.67 -16.25 3.57
N ARG A 49 12.75 -17.00 3.78
CA ARG A 49 12.90 -17.83 4.98
C ARG A 49 12.82 -17.00 6.26
N ARG A 50 13.50 -15.85 6.32
CA ARG A 50 13.45 -14.99 7.51
C ARG A 50 12.08 -14.34 7.73
N LEU A 51 11.40 -13.96 6.65
CA LEU A 51 10.04 -13.43 6.71
C LEU A 51 9.04 -14.49 7.19
N SER A 52 9.18 -15.73 6.73
CA SER A 52 8.43 -16.89 7.23
C SER A 52 8.70 -17.13 8.72
N GLU A 53 9.98 -17.23 9.13
CA GLU A 53 10.36 -17.48 10.53
C GLU A 53 9.86 -16.41 11.52
N VAL A 54 9.90 -15.12 11.13
CA VAL A 54 9.66 -14.00 12.05
C VAL A 54 8.22 -13.48 11.97
N LEU A 55 7.59 -13.56 10.80
CA LEU A 55 6.30 -12.94 10.51
C LEU A 55 5.29 -13.92 9.92
N GLY A 56 5.67 -15.17 9.64
CA GLY A 56 4.80 -16.16 9.01
C GLY A 56 4.50 -15.87 7.53
N LEU A 57 5.26 -14.96 6.87
CA LEU A 57 5.05 -14.62 5.46
C LEU A 57 5.77 -15.64 4.58
N ASN A 58 5.04 -16.63 4.10
CA ASN A 58 5.59 -17.80 3.43
C ASN A 58 5.73 -17.63 1.92
N ASP A 59 4.98 -16.70 1.34
CA ASP A 59 4.98 -16.45 -0.09
C ASP A 59 4.79 -14.96 -0.40
N GLU A 60 4.98 -14.67 -1.68
CA GLU A 60 4.89 -13.35 -2.28
C GLU A 60 3.49 -12.73 -2.14
N THR A 61 2.43 -13.53 -2.13
CA THR A 61 1.05 -13.06 -1.96
C THR A 61 0.83 -12.55 -0.53
N MET A 62 1.39 -13.23 0.46
CA MET A 62 1.37 -12.77 1.85
C MET A 62 2.16 -11.46 2.02
N VAL A 63 3.31 -11.33 1.36
CA VAL A 63 4.08 -10.08 1.37
C VAL A 63 3.28 -8.96 0.71
N LEU A 64 2.68 -9.19 -0.45
CA LEU A 64 1.81 -8.21 -1.12
C LEU A 64 0.62 -7.81 -0.24
N SER A 65 0.06 -8.73 0.53
CA SER A 65 -1.01 -8.42 1.51
C SER A 65 -0.56 -7.42 2.57
N VAL A 66 0.70 -7.48 3.01
CA VAL A 66 1.28 -6.49 3.93
C VAL A 66 1.36 -5.11 3.28
N PHE A 67 1.77 -5.03 2.00
CA PHE A 67 1.81 -3.77 1.26
C PHE A 67 0.40 -3.17 1.11
N ILE A 68 -0.58 -3.97 0.71
CA ILE A 68 -1.97 -3.52 0.55
C ILE A 68 -2.55 -3.08 1.89
N GLY A 69 -2.37 -3.87 2.95
CA GLY A 69 -2.81 -3.51 4.30
C GLY A 69 -2.22 -2.17 4.75
N LYS A 70 -0.94 -1.94 4.46
CA LYS A 70 -0.28 -0.66 4.78
C LYS A 70 -0.82 0.50 3.96
N ILE A 71 -1.03 0.31 2.66
CA ILE A 71 -1.64 1.32 1.78
C ILE A 71 -3.01 1.74 2.32
N ILE A 72 -3.87 0.77 2.64
CA ILE A 72 -5.22 1.04 3.15
C ILE A 72 -5.16 1.77 4.49
N THR A 73 -4.32 1.30 5.41
CA THR A 73 -4.11 1.94 6.72
C THR A 73 -3.68 3.39 6.53
N ASN A 74 -2.75 3.66 5.62
CA ASN A 74 -2.28 5.00 5.37
C ASN A 74 -3.36 5.90 4.74
N LEU A 75 -4.10 5.41 3.75
CA LEU A 75 -5.19 6.18 3.17
C LEU A 75 -6.33 6.45 4.17
N LYS A 76 -6.57 5.54 5.11
CA LYS A 76 -7.56 5.69 6.19
C LYS A 76 -7.15 6.74 7.22
N TYR A 77 -5.95 6.65 7.77
CA TYR A 77 -5.52 7.49 8.90
C TYR A 77 -4.79 8.78 8.46
N TRP A 78 -4.12 8.76 7.31
CA TRP A 78 -3.29 9.86 6.83
C TRP A 78 -3.84 10.55 5.58
N GLY A 79 -5.10 10.31 5.19
CA GLY A 79 -5.70 10.85 3.97
C GLY A 79 -5.77 12.38 3.87
N ARG A 80 -5.44 13.11 4.95
CA ARG A 80 -5.30 14.59 4.98
C ARG A 80 -3.84 15.07 4.98
N CYS A 81 -2.88 14.16 5.15
CA CYS A 81 -1.44 14.45 5.08
C CYS A 81 -0.96 14.18 3.65
N GLU A 82 -0.77 15.26 2.88
CA GLU A 82 -0.42 15.18 1.46
C GLU A 82 0.88 14.38 1.20
N PRO A 83 1.99 14.59 1.93
CA PRO A 83 3.23 13.87 1.66
C PRO A 83 3.10 12.35 1.82
N ILE A 84 2.34 11.92 2.83
CA ILE A 84 2.10 10.49 3.11
C ILE A 84 1.14 9.92 2.07
N THR A 85 0.05 10.63 1.77
CA THR A 85 -0.96 10.21 0.78
C THR A 85 -0.33 10.06 -0.60
N SER A 86 0.45 11.05 -1.03
CA SER A 86 1.16 11.08 -2.31
C SER A 86 2.12 9.90 -2.45
N LYS A 87 2.99 9.66 -1.45
CA LYS A 87 3.90 8.50 -1.45
C LYS A 87 3.18 7.15 -1.36
N THR A 88 2.07 7.09 -0.62
CA THR A 88 1.25 5.87 -0.52
C THR A 88 0.63 5.51 -1.86
N LEU A 89 0.10 6.50 -2.58
CA LEU A 89 -0.48 6.30 -3.91
C LEU A 89 0.58 6.01 -4.97
N GLN A 90 1.77 6.58 -4.85
CA GLN A 90 2.90 6.21 -5.69
C GLN A 90 3.28 4.74 -5.49
N LEU A 91 3.35 4.27 -4.23
CA LEU A 91 3.62 2.86 -3.92
C LEU A 91 2.55 1.94 -4.52
N LEU A 92 1.27 2.32 -4.43
CA LEU A 92 0.17 1.59 -5.05
C LEU A 92 0.32 1.52 -6.58
N ASN A 93 0.62 2.66 -7.22
CA ASN A 93 0.82 2.71 -8.67
C ASN A 93 2.01 1.84 -9.10
N ASP A 94 3.12 1.89 -8.38
CA ASP A 94 4.30 1.07 -8.65
C ASP A 94 4.00 -0.44 -8.54
N LEU A 95 3.22 -0.84 -7.55
CA LEU A 95 2.76 -2.23 -7.40
C LEU A 95 1.86 -2.65 -8.57
N SER A 96 1.00 -1.74 -9.06
CA SER A 96 0.09 -2.02 -10.18
C SER A 96 0.80 -2.26 -11.53
N ILE A 97 2.04 -1.80 -11.69
CA ILE A 97 2.81 -1.95 -12.94
C ILE A 97 3.56 -3.29 -12.98
N GLY A 98 4.10 -3.72 -11.83
CA GLY A 98 5.00 -4.88 -11.76
C GLY A 98 4.30 -6.24 -11.59
N TYR A 99 2.98 -6.28 -11.40
CA TYR A 99 2.24 -7.49 -11.10
C TYR A 99 0.91 -7.57 -11.88
N PRO A 100 0.73 -8.53 -12.81
CA PRO A 100 -0.59 -8.89 -13.32
C PRO A 100 -1.34 -9.62 -12.21
N PHE A 101 -2.16 -8.88 -11.46
CA PHE A 101 -2.53 -9.27 -10.12
C PHE A 101 -3.98 -9.76 -10.04
N GLY A 102 -4.28 -10.94 -10.61
CA GLY A 102 -5.60 -11.59 -10.51
C GLY A 102 -6.01 -12.07 -9.08
N LYS A 103 -5.15 -11.85 -8.06
CA LYS A 103 -5.45 -12.12 -6.64
C LYS A 103 -5.52 -10.85 -5.75
N SER A 104 -5.22 -9.66 -6.27
CA SER A 104 -5.15 -8.40 -5.49
C SER A 104 -6.48 -7.72 -5.47
N SER A 105 -7.19 -7.80 -6.58
CA SER A 105 -8.54 -7.31 -6.76
C SER A 105 -9.43 -7.86 -5.64
N GLN A 106 -9.29 -9.14 -5.31
CA GLN A 106 -9.97 -9.75 -4.15
C GLN A 106 -9.50 -9.21 -2.80
N ILE A 107 -8.21 -8.93 -2.60
CA ILE A 107 -7.68 -8.46 -1.31
C ILE A 107 -8.04 -7.00 -1.08
N LEU A 108 -7.88 -6.14 -2.09
CA LEU A 108 -8.24 -4.73 -2.05
C LEU A 108 -9.77 -4.57 -1.95
N GLY A 109 -10.54 -5.35 -2.73
CA GLY A 109 -12.00 -5.37 -2.66
C GLY A 109 -12.54 -5.83 -1.30
N LYS A 110 -11.98 -6.88 -0.70
CA LYS A 110 -12.35 -7.32 0.67
C LYS A 110 -11.92 -6.34 1.77
N SER A 111 -10.88 -5.57 1.51
CA SER A 111 -10.31 -4.63 2.49
C SER A 111 -10.84 -3.21 2.34
N HIS A 112 -11.65 -2.93 1.30
CA HIS A 112 -12.48 -1.73 1.22
C HIS A 112 -13.67 -1.89 2.18
N PRO A 113 -13.74 -1.15 3.30
CA PRO A 113 -14.98 -1.03 4.02
C PRO A 113 -15.89 -0.13 3.20
N GLU A 114 -17.04 -0.63 2.76
CA GLU A 114 -18.06 0.09 1.98
C GLU A 114 -18.60 1.39 2.66
N SER A 115 -18.08 1.74 3.84
CA SER A 115 -18.56 2.81 4.72
C SER A 115 -17.56 3.95 4.98
N GLU A 116 -16.29 3.87 4.58
CA GLU A 116 -15.30 4.93 4.85
C GLU A 116 -14.67 5.45 3.54
N HIS A 117 -15.23 6.51 2.99
CA HIS A 117 -14.61 7.21 1.86
C HIS A 117 -13.27 7.83 2.28
N PHE A 118 -12.18 7.52 1.57
CA PHE A 118 -10.90 8.20 1.77
C PHE A 118 -11.07 9.71 1.57
N SER A 119 -10.40 10.52 2.39
CA SER A 119 -10.60 11.98 2.41
C SER A 119 -10.38 12.63 1.02
N PHE A 120 -9.40 12.15 0.25
CA PHE A 120 -9.10 12.64 -1.11
C PHE A 120 -10.15 12.25 -2.16
N LEU A 121 -11.06 11.30 -1.87
CA LEU A 121 -12.12 10.88 -2.80
C LEU A 121 -13.38 11.75 -2.71
N GLY A 122 -13.51 12.56 -1.66
CA GLY A 122 -14.67 13.41 -1.40
C GLY A 122 -14.96 14.40 -2.53
N ILE A 123 -16.25 14.62 -2.82
CA ILE A 123 -16.73 15.60 -3.80
C ILE A 123 -17.00 16.90 -3.05
N ASN A 124 -15.93 17.60 -2.65
CA ASN A 124 -16.07 18.94 -2.08
C ASN A 124 -15.80 19.99 -3.18
N ASN A 125 -16.58 21.08 -3.19
CA ASN A 125 -16.47 22.19 -4.16
C ASN A 125 -15.13 22.94 -4.13
N GLN A 126 -14.22 22.59 -3.22
CA GLN A 126 -12.83 23.07 -3.12
C GLN A 126 -11.86 21.91 -3.29
N SER A 127 -12.03 21.09 -4.33
CA SER A 127 -11.07 20.02 -4.63
C SER A 127 -9.76 20.66 -5.05
N ASN A 128 -8.78 20.62 -4.15
CA ASN A 128 -7.44 21.13 -4.43
C ASN A 128 -6.81 20.28 -5.55
N LEU A 129 -5.92 20.87 -6.37
CA LEU A 129 -5.23 20.17 -7.46
C LEU A 129 -4.52 18.88 -6.98
N THR A 130 -4.09 18.86 -5.73
CA THR A 130 -3.49 17.70 -5.05
C THR A 130 -4.47 16.53 -4.89
N ASP A 131 -5.71 16.80 -4.50
CA ASP A 131 -6.74 15.78 -4.34
C ASP A 131 -7.12 15.19 -5.69
N MET A 132 -7.25 16.05 -6.72
CA MET A 132 -7.48 15.60 -8.09
C MET A 132 -6.38 14.66 -8.58
N ARG A 133 -5.10 15.00 -8.34
CA ARG A 133 -3.97 14.13 -8.69
C ARG A 133 -4.04 12.80 -7.94
N CYS A 134 -4.30 12.83 -6.64
CA CYS A 134 -4.42 11.62 -5.82
C CYS A 134 -5.54 10.70 -6.33
N ARG A 135 -6.71 11.27 -6.68
CA ARG A 135 -7.83 10.54 -7.29
C ARG A 135 -7.42 9.89 -8.61
N THR A 136 -6.78 10.64 -9.50
CA THR A 136 -6.33 10.10 -10.79
C THR A 136 -5.35 8.94 -10.60
N THR A 137 -4.36 9.07 -9.72
CA THR A 137 -3.40 8.00 -9.45
C THR A 137 -4.07 6.78 -8.84
N PHE A 138 -4.97 6.98 -7.86
CA PHE A 138 -5.73 5.92 -7.23
C PHE A 138 -6.56 5.13 -8.25
N TYR A 139 -7.38 5.82 -9.04
CA TYR A 139 -8.24 5.16 -10.03
C TYR A 139 -7.45 4.56 -11.20
N THR A 140 -6.30 5.13 -11.57
CA THR A 140 -5.42 4.56 -12.60
C THR A 140 -4.81 3.24 -12.11
N ALA A 141 -4.30 3.21 -10.89
CA ALA A 141 -3.77 1.98 -10.29
C ALA A 141 -4.89 0.94 -10.11
N LEU A 142 -6.05 1.35 -9.58
CA LEU A 142 -7.21 0.47 -9.43
C LEU A 142 -7.69 -0.08 -10.77
N GLY A 143 -7.76 0.74 -11.81
CA GLY A 143 -8.15 0.32 -13.16
C GLY A 143 -7.22 -0.75 -13.73
N ARG A 144 -5.90 -0.60 -13.57
CA ARG A 144 -4.93 -1.63 -13.96
C ARG A 144 -5.10 -2.93 -13.17
N LEU A 145 -5.40 -2.83 -11.88
CA LEU A 145 -5.61 -4.01 -11.03
C LEU A 145 -6.92 -4.74 -11.37
N LEU A 146 -7.97 -4.03 -11.79
CA LEU A 146 -9.27 -4.59 -12.15
C LEU A 146 -9.35 -5.11 -13.59
N MET A 147 -8.64 -4.48 -14.55
CA MET A 147 -8.67 -4.89 -15.95
C MET A 147 -8.00 -6.25 -16.23
N VAL A 148 -7.23 -6.79 -15.29
CA VAL A 148 -6.60 -8.12 -15.42
C VAL A 148 -7.62 -9.26 -15.27
N ASP A 149 -8.79 -9.02 -14.65
CA ASP A 149 -9.83 -10.05 -14.45
C ASP A 149 -10.82 -10.18 -15.64
N LEU A 150 -10.63 -9.42 -16.73
CA LEU A 150 -11.53 -9.37 -17.90
C LEU A 150 -10.96 -9.96 -19.20
N GLY A 151 -9.82 -10.66 -19.13
CA GLY A 151 -9.14 -11.26 -20.30
C GLY A 151 -8.88 -12.75 -20.15
#